data_AF-X0WF55-F1
#
_entry.id   AF-X0WF55-F1
#
_cell.length_a   1.000
_cell.length_b   1.000
_cell.length_c   1.000
_cell.angle_alpha   90.00
_cell.angle_beta   90.00
_cell.angle_gamma   90.00
#
_symmetry.space_group_name_H-M   'P 1'
#
loop_
_entity.id
_entity.type
_entity.pdbx_description
1 polymer ?
#
loop_
_entity_poly.entity_id
_entity_poly.type
_entity_poly.pdbx_seq_one_letter_code
_entity_poly.pdbx_strand_id
1 'polypeptide(L)'
;SDNVDLVEVNSLYVLDFDTETREVGKYALFVTLQKDNYAPRMAFIDLEIKNRTILTLEPGGDYIKSENYDSESGQYKAVKGEDIVITIELWDKSNPDGIGGYLPLLNADVKLYIEGNDENFDEDGNGEYTLTLSTKDYDAFFRDLTLTAEIRISKENYDIDPIGITIVVKMSEIFGFPMFYFIMIISAIAAVGVSLVTYRQVQRRKIPKFVRKVREMQKNIKGGQSIPDSLLYPSKEEYMVKLFGD
;
A
#
# COMPACT_ATOMS: atom_id res chain seq x y z
N SER A 1 11.53 9.18 -50.10
CA SER A 1 11.40 10.55 -50.64
C SER A 1 9.94 10.69 -50.96
N ASP A 2 9.21 11.28 -50.03
CA ASP A 2 7.80 11.59 -50.21
C ASP A 2 7.78 13.03 -50.71
N ASN A 3 7.31 13.26 -51.94
CA ASN A 3 7.08 14.63 -52.42
C ASN A 3 5.74 15.09 -51.86
N VAL A 4 5.75 16.16 -51.07
CA VAL A 4 4.56 16.84 -50.59
C VAL A 4 4.46 18.16 -51.34
N ASP A 5 3.36 18.37 -52.04
CA ASP A 5 3.12 19.61 -52.75
C ASP A 5 2.76 20.73 -51.76
N LEU A 6 3.32 21.93 -52.00
CA LEU A 6 2.97 23.12 -51.23
C LEU A 6 1.60 23.63 -51.65
N VAL A 7 0.78 24.04 -50.68
CA VAL A 7 -0.55 24.62 -50.95
C VAL A 7 -0.44 26.14 -51.01
N GLU A 8 -0.94 26.76 -52.09
CA GLU A 8 -0.99 28.22 -52.20
C GLU A 8 -2.25 28.78 -51.50
N VAL A 9 -2.04 29.66 -50.52
CA VAL A 9 -3.12 30.39 -49.81
C VAL A 9 -2.73 31.87 -49.76
N ASN A 10 -3.50 32.75 -50.44
CA ASN A 10 -3.26 34.20 -50.45
C ASN A 10 -1.82 34.60 -50.83
N SER A 11 -1.25 33.97 -51.87
CA SER A 11 0.14 34.18 -52.33
C SER A 11 1.23 33.72 -51.35
N LEU A 12 0.87 32.95 -50.32
CA LEU A 12 1.79 32.21 -49.46
C LEU A 12 1.76 30.73 -49.85
N TYR A 13 2.93 30.11 -49.92
CA TYR A 13 3.05 28.66 -50.08
C TYR A 13 3.22 28.03 -48.70
N VAL A 14 2.27 27.19 -48.32
CA VAL A 14 2.24 26.53 -47.01
C VAL A 14 2.65 25.08 -47.18
N LEU A 15 3.64 24.65 -46.40
CA LEU A 15 4.00 23.25 -46.21
C LEU A 15 3.23 22.72 -45.01
N ASP A 16 2.24 21.86 -45.27
CA ASP A 16 1.54 21.12 -44.23
C ASP A 16 2.26 19.79 -43.99
N PHE A 17 3.32 19.84 -43.17
CA PHE A 17 4.11 18.68 -42.82
C PHE A 17 3.53 18.04 -41.56
N ASP A 18 2.72 17.00 -41.73
CA ASP A 18 2.18 16.22 -40.62
C ASP A 18 3.29 15.46 -39.90
N THR A 19 3.54 15.85 -38.65
CA THR A 19 4.55 15.24 -37.78
C THR A 19 3.98 14.10 -36.92
N GLU A 20 2.66 13.95 -36.83
CA GLU A 20 2.02 12.94 -35.97
C GLU A 20 2.20 11.52 -36.51
N THR A 21 2.35 11.39 -37.83
CA THR A 21 2.51 10.11 -38.53
C THR A 21 3.97 9.75 -38.81
N ARG A 22 4.93 10.55 -38.33
CA ARG A 22 6.36 10.40 -38.63
C ARG A 22 7.13 9.90 -37.42
N GLU A 23 8.12 9.04 -37.68
CA GLU A 23 8.99 8.52 -36.64
C GLU A 23 9.84 9.62 -36.00
N VAL A 24 10.22 9.44 -34.74
CA VAL A 24 11.16 10.34 -34.05
C VAL A 24 12.52 10.31 -34.76
N GLY A 25 13.09 11.49 -35.04
CA GLY A 25 14.32 11.57 -35.80
C GLY A 25 14.57 12.93 -36.43
N LYS A 26 15.65 13.00 -37.22
CA LYS A 26 16.05 14.21 -37.95
C LYS A 26 15.60 14.12 -39.40
N TYR A 27 14.92 15.15 -39.85
CA TYR A 27 14.34 15.30 -41.17
C TYR A 27 14.95 16.51 -41.85
N ALA A 28 15.40 16.30 -43.08
CA ALA A 28 15.84 17.35 -43.98
C ALA A 28 14.72 17.66 -44.96
N LEU A 29 14.09 18.82 -44.83
CA LEU A 29 13.07 19.28 -45.76
C LEU A 29 13.71 20.25 -46.77
N PHE A 30 13.56 19.94 -48.05
CA PHE A 30 14.05 20.76 -49.15
C PHE A 30 12.86 21.38 -49.89
N VAL A 31 12.78 22.70 -49.86
CA VAL A 31 11.76 23.44 -50.61
C VAL A 31 12.41 24.04 -51.84
N THR A 32 11.98 23.61 -53.02
CA THR A 32 12.48 24.13 -54.29
C THR A 32 11.42 24.98 -54.97
N LEU A 33 11.72 26.26 -55.20
CA LEU A 33 10.90 27.17 -56.00
C LEU A 33 11.47 27.25 -57.41
N GLN A 34 10.65 26.91 -58.40
CA GLN A 34 11.00 27.01 -59.80
C GLN A 34 9.89 27.73 -60.58
N LYS A 35 10.29 28.68 -61.43
CA LYS A 35 9.40 29.41 -62.33
C LYS A 35 10.11 29.69 -63.64
N ASP A 36 9.39 29.60 -64.75
CA ASP A 36 9.94 29.88 -66.09
C ASP A 36 10.55 31.28 -66.17
N ASN A 37 11.74 31.37 -66.75
CA ASN A 37 12.55 32.60 -66.86
C ASN A 37 13.12 33.12 -65.52
N TYR A 38 13.06 32.34 -64.45
CA TYR A 38 13.71 32.63 -63.18
C TYR A 38 14.69 31.51 -62.80
N ALA A 39 15.76 31.88 -62.09
CA ALA A 39 16.67 30.88 -61.51
C ALA A 39 15.97 30.13 -60.36
N PRO A 40 16.15 28.80 -60.25
CA PRO A 40 15.58 28.04 -59.14
C PRO A 40 16.17 28.50 -57.81
N ARG A 41 15.34 28.52 -56.76
CA ARG A 41 15.75 28.82 -55.39
C ARG A 41 15.43 27.63 -54.50
N MET A 42 16.32 27.33 -53.57
CA MET A 42 16.14 26.25 -52.61
C MET A 42 16.22 26.80 -51.19
N ALA A 43 15.30 26.37 -50.34
CA ALA A 43 15.39 26.51 -48.90
C ALA A 43 15.61 25.14 -48.27
N PHE A 44 16.43 25.11 -47.22
CA PHE A 44 16.72 23.93 -46.42
C PHE A 44 16.18 24.15 -45.02
N ILE A 45 15.39 23.21 -44.53
CA ILE A 45 14.85 23.22 -43.17
C ILE A 45 15.31 21.93 -42.49
N ASP A 46 16.02 22.10 -41.37
CA ASP A 46 16.38 21.00 -40.48
C ASP A 46 15.28 20.88 -39.42
N LEU A 47 14.61 19.72 -39.38
CA LEU A 47 13.52 19.43 -38.49
C LEU A 47 13.89 18.23 -37.62
N GLU A 48 13.84 18.39 -36.30
CA GLU A 48 14.05 17.31 -35.35
C GLU A 48 12.72 16.98 -34.65
N ILE A 49 12.15 15.82 -34.97
CA ILE A 49 11.00 15.26 -34.24
C ILE A 49 11.54 14.54 -33.02
N LYS A 50 11.03 14.87 -31.84
CA LYS A 50 11.42 14.30 -30.53
C LYS A 50 10.27 13.54 -29.91
N ASN A 51 10.59 12.66 -28.96
CA ASN A 51 9.59 12.09 -28.08
C ASN A 51 8.81 13.20 -27.36
N ARG A 52 7.51 12.97 -27.19
CA ARG A 52 6.64 13.83 -26.41
C ARG A 52 6.94 13.65 -24.92
N THR A 53 6.68 14.72 -24.18
CA THR A 53 6.83 14.80 -22.74
C THR A 53 5.47 14.98 -22.08
N ILE A 54 5.32 14.44 -20.87
CA ILE A 54 4.15 14.65 -20.02
C ILE A 54 4.39 15.78 -19.01
N LEU A 55 3.34 16.18 -18.29
CA LEU A 55 3.50 17.01 -17.10
C LEU A 55 4.36 16.30 -16.05
N THR A 56 5.13 17.09 -15.31
CA THR A 56 6.02 16.58 -14.26
C THR A 56 5.19 15.90 -13.18
N LEU A 57 5.55 14.67 -12.87
CA LEU A 57 4.92 13.87 -11.83
C LEU A 57 5.83 13.84 -10.60
N GLU A 58 5.29 14.24 -9.46
CA GLU A 58 5.99 14.20 -8.17
C GLU A 58 5.13 13.44 -7.16
N PRO A 59 5.72 12.59 -6.29
CA PRO A 59 4.96 11.88 -5.27
C PRO A 59 4.16 12.85 -4.39
N GLY A 60 2.83 12.66 -4.34
CA GLY A 60 1.92 13.54 -3.60
C GLY A 60 1.79 14.96 -4.12
N GLY A 61 2.25 15.21 -5.36
CA GLY A 61 1.98 16.45 -6.09
C GLY A 61 0.58 16.47 -6.70
N ASP A 62 0.31 17.50 -7.50
CA ASP A 62 -1.03 17.74 -8.07
C ASP A 62 -1.56 16.61 -8.95
N TYR A 63 -0.67 15.78 -9.52
CA TYR A 63 -0.99 14.72 -10.48
C TYR A 63 -0.78 13.30 -9.95
N ILE A 64 -0.29 13.12 -8.72
CA ILE A 64 -0.25 11.82 -8.03
C ILE A 64 -0.95 11.98 -6.68
N LYS A 65 -2.17 11.49 -6.60
CA LYS A 65 -3.08 11.69 -5.46
C LYS A 65 -3.27 10.39 -4.69
N SER A 66 -3.34 10.51 -3.38
CA SER A 66 -3.71 9.42 -2.49
C SER A 66 -4.11 9.99 -1.13
N GLU A 67 -5.19 9.50 -0.54
CA GLU A 67 -5.53 9.82 0.86
C GLU A 67 -4.50 9.24 1.85
N ASN A 68 -3.76 8.21 1.42
CA ASN A 68 -2.71 7.58 2.22
C ASN A 68 -1.39 8.34 2.17
N TYR A 69 -1.26 9.39 1.35
CA TYR A 69 -0.01 10.14 1.25
C TYR A 69 0.18 11.07 2.44
N ASP A 70 1.28 10.88 3.17
CA ASP A 70 1.72 11.73 4.27
C ASP A 70 2.73 12.76 3.74
N SER A 71 2.26 13.99 3.55
CA SER A 71 3.05 15.11 3.02
C SER A 71 4.22 15.55 3.89
N GLU A 72 4.19 15.26 5.20
CA GLU A 72 5.31 15.61 6.09
C GLU A 72 6.49 14.64 5.91
N SER A 73 6.18 13.38 5.65
CA SER A 73 7.20 12.33 5.48
C SER A 73 7.54 11.96 4.05
N GLY A 74 6.69 12.34 3.08
CA GLY A 74 6.85 11.96 1.68
C GLY A 74 6.57 10.48 1.41
N GLN A 75 5.68 9.87 2.19
CA GLN A 75 5.44 8.42 2.18
C GLN A 75 3.95 8.10 2.10
N TYR A 76 3.60 7.03 1.41
CA TYR A 76 2.25 6.46 1.43
C TYR A 76 2.14 5.52 2.63
N LYS A 77 1.16 5.74 3.50
CA LYS A 77 1.01 5.01 4.76
C LYS A 77 -0.37 4.38 4.92
N ALA A 78 -0.41 3.11 5.27
CA ALA A 78 -1.63 2.42 5.64
C ALA A 78 -1.37 1.41 6.76
N VAL A 79 -2.37 1.17 7.61
CA VAL A 79 -2.31 0.09 8.60
C VAL A 79 -2.45 -1.25 7.88
N LYS A 80 -1.69 -2.26 8.31
CA LYS A 80 -1.84 -3.63 7.75
C LYS A 80 -3.30 -4.07 7.75
N GLY A 81 -3.80 -4.40 6.56
CA GLY A 81 -5.17 -4.83 6.31
C GLY A 81 -6.02 -3.77 5.59
N GLU A 82 -5.58 -2.51 5.60
CA GLU A 82 -6.18 -1.42 4.81
C GLU A 82 -5.53 -1.36 3.43
N ASP A 83 -6.28 -0.89 2.44
CA ASP A 83 -5.76 -0.74 1.08
C ASP A 83 -5.14 0.66 0.90
N ILE A 84 -4.11 0.75 0.07
CA ILE A 84 -3.52 2.02 -0.37
C ILE A 84 -4.05 2.30 -1.77
N VAL A 85 -4.73 3.43 -1.94
CA VAL A 85 -5.27 3.85 -3.24
C VAL A 85 -4.39 4.94 -3.81
N ILE A 86 -3.81 4.72 -4.99
CA ILE A 86 -2.98 5.68 -5.71
C ILE A 86 -3.66 6.02 -7.02
N THR A 87 -3.90 7.31 -7.24
CA THR A 87 -4.48 7.84 -8.48
C THR A 87 -3.45 8.73 -9.16
N ILE A 88 -3.25 8.53 -10.46
CA ILE A 88 -2.31 9.28 -11.29
C ILE A 88 -3.07 9.92 -12.45
N GLU A 89 -2.82 11.20 -12.69
CA GLU A 89 -3.34 11.92 -13.84
C GLU A 89 -2.21 12.19 -14.84
N LEU A 90 -2.35 11.68 -16.06
CA LEU A 90 -1.37 11.83 -17.13
C LEU A 90 -1.86 12.84 -18.18
N TRP A 91 -1.03 13.85 -18.45
CA TRP A 91 -1.32 14.94 -19.37
C TRP A 91 -0.17 15.18 -20.34
N ASP A 92 -0.45 15.30 -21.63
CA ASP A 92 0.54 15.57 -22.68
C ASP A 92 0.94 17.05 -22.66
N LYS A 93 2.14 17.32 -22.13
CA LYS A 93 2.71 18.67 -22.06
C LYS A 93 3.06 19.23 -23.43
N SER A 94 3.30 18.35 -24.39
CA SER A 94 3.80 18.69 -25.73
C SER A 94 2.66 19.07 -26.68
N ASN A 95 1.41 18.80 -26.30
CA ASN A 95 0.22 19.11 -27.09
C ASN A 95 -0.80 19.91 -26.25
N PRO A 96 -0.68 21.25 -26.20
CA PRO A 96 -1.65 22.08 -25.50
C PRO A 96 -3.00 22.09 -26.24
N ASP A 97 -4.09 22.07 -25.49
CA ASP A 97 -5.48 21.97 -25.99
C ASP A 97 -6.00 23.20 -26.78
N GLY A 98 -5.13 24.17 -27.06
CA GLY A 98 -5.46 25.42 -27.75
C GLY A 98 -6.18 26.48 -26.90
N ILE A 99 -6.59 26.16 -25.67
CA ILE A 99 -7.28 27.06 -24.73
C ILE A 99 -6.45 27.29 -23.44
N GLY A 100 -5.31 26.62 -23.32
CA GLY A 100 -4.33 26.81 -22.24
C GLY A 100 -4.24 25.65 -21.25
N GLY A 101 -4.90 24.53 -21.55
CA GLY A 101 -4.72 23.25 -20.89
C GLY A 101 -3.89 22.26 -21.72
N TYR A 102 -3.85 21.02 -21.25
CA TYR A 102 -3.12 19.91 -21.86
C TYR A 102 -4.11 18.80 -22.22
N LEU A 103 -3.78 18.00 -23.23
CA LEU A 103 -4.63 16.84 -23.57
C LEU A 103 -4.36 15.68 -22.60
N PRO A 104 -5.41 14.96 -22.15
CA PRO A 104 -5.23 13.79 -21.29
C PRO A 104 -4.54 12.66 -22.06
N LEU A 105 -3.61 11.96 -21.41
CA LEU A 105 -2.88 10.85 -22.01
C LEU A 105 -3.60 9.52 -21.76
N LEU A 106 -4.28 9.04 -22.78
CA LEU A 106 -5.08 7.80 -22.73
C LEU A 106 -4.32 6.56 -23.22
N ASN A 107 -4.72 5.39 -22.75
CA ASN A 107 -4.15 4.08 -23.08
C ASN A 107 -2.63 4.01 -22.86
N ALA A 108 -2.12 4.56 -21.75
CA ALA A 108 -0.75 4.36 -21.30
C ALA A 108 -0.66 3.08 -20.46
N ASP A 109 0.46 2.37 -20.56
CA ASP A 109 0.76 1.23 -19.68
C ASP A 109 1.38 1.78 -18.39
N VAL A 110 0.59 1.84 -17.31
CA VAL A 110 1.00 2.39 -16.01
C VAL A 110 1.09 1.25 -15.00
N LYS A 111 2.27 1.09 -14.41
CA LYS A 111 2.59 0.00 -13.49
C LYS A 111 3.28 0.49 -12.24
N LEU A 112 3.01 -0.16 -11.11
CA LEU A 112 3.79 -0.05 -9.89
C LEU A 112 4.69 -1.27 -9.76
N TYR A 113 6.00 -1.05 -9.86
CA TYR A 113 6.99 -2.09 -9.57
C TYR A 113 7.33 -2.06 -8.07
N ILE A 114 6.97 -3.13 -7.36
CA ILE A 114 7.16 -3.26 -5.91
C ILE A 114 7.59 -4.68 -5.56
N GLU A 115 8.66 -4.82 -4.77
CA GLU A 115 9.22 -6.12 -4.34
C GLU A 115 9.50 -7.13 -5.48
N GLY A 116 9.74 -6.66 -6.70
CA GLY A 116 9.99 -7.54 -7.86
C GLY A 116 8.75 -7.93 -8.66
N ASN A 117 7.57 -7.43 -8.29
CA ASN A 117 6.32 -7.66 -9.01
C ASN A 117 5.80 -6.35 -9.62
N ASP A 118 5.10 -6.45 -10.74
CA ASP A 118 4.39 -5.33 -11.37
C ASP A 118 2.89 -5.43 -11.04
N GLU A 119 2.34 -4.35 -10.48
CA GLU A 119 0.91 -4.15 -10.30
C GLU A 119 0.42 -3.14 -11.35
N ASN A 120 -0.67 -3.45 -12.06
CA ASN A 120 -1.19 -2.58 -13.11
C ASN A 120 -2.19 -1.56 -12.53
N PHE A 121 -2.14 -0.32 -13.02
CA PHE A 121 -3.20 0.64 -12.79
C PHE A 121 -4.34 0.41 -13.80
N ASP A 122 -5.57 0.65 -13.36
CA ASP A 122 -6.74 0.65 -14.21
C ASP A 122 -7.00 2.07 -14.75
N GLU A 123 -7.26 2.20 -16.05
CA GLU A 123 -7.58 3.49 -16.67
C GLU A 123 -9.08 3.81 -16.47
N ASP A 124 -9.36 4.87 -15.71
CA ASP A 124 -10.73 5.31 -15.39
C ASP A 124 -11.29 6.33 -16.41
N GLY A 125 -10.44 6.75 -17.36
CA GLY A 125 -10.74 7.71 -18.41
C GLY A 125 -10.19 9.10 -18.11
N ASN A 126 -10.23 10.00 -19.10
CA ASN A 126 -9.67 11.35 -19.00
C ASN A 126 -8.20 11.43 -18.54
N GLY A 127 -7.40 10.39 -18.81
CA GLY A 127 -5.99 10.33 -18.41
C GLY A 127 -5.79 9.99 -16.93
N GLU A 128 -6.84 9.56 -16.23
CA GLU A 128 -6.80 9.10 -14.84
C GLU A 128 -6.56 7.59 -14.78
N TYR A 129 -5.61 7.20 -13.93
CA TYR A 129 -5.20 5.81 -13.71
C TYR A 129 -5.20 5.53 -12.20
N THR A 130 -5.89 4.48 -11.77
CA THR A 130 -6.03 4.13 -10.36
C THR A 130 -5.47 2.74 -10.05
N LEU A 131 -4.73 2.63 -8.95
CA LEU A 131 -4.27 1.36 -8.40
C LEU A 131 -4.73 1.24 -6.94
N THR A 132 -5.33 0.10 -6.61
CA THR A 132 -5.63 -0.29 -5.24
C THR A 132 -4.66 -1.38 -4.79
N LEU A 133 -3.69 -1.02 -3.96
CA LEU A 133 -2.70 -1.93 -3.40
C LEU A 133 -3.18 -2.47 -2.05
N SER A 134 -3.43 -3.78 -1.95
CA SER A 134 -3.83 -4.38 -0.68
C SER A 134 -2.63 -4.65 0.23
N THR A 135 -2.70 -4.23 1.49
CA THR A 135 -1.61 -4.43 2.45
C THR A 135 -1.69 -5.75 3.24
N LYS A 136 -2.70 -6.59 2.96
CA LYS A 136 -3.01 -7.80 3.76
C LYS A 136 -1.87 -8.82 3.78
N ASP A 137 -1.21 -9.00 2.65
CA ASP A 137 -0.18 -10.03 2.45
C ASP A 137 1.20 -9.62 2.97
N TYR A 138 1.39 -8.34 3.32
CA TYR A 138 2.64 -7.83 3.86
C TYR A 138 2.81 -8.18 5.35
N ASP A 139 4.01 -8.63 5.73
CA ASP A 139 4.31 -8.95 7.13
C ASP A 139 4.76 -7.72 7.94
N ALA A 140 3.79 -6.93 8.37
CA ALA A 140 3.97 -5.82 9.31
C ALA A 140 3.44 -6.12 10.72
N PHE A 141 3.39 -7.39 11.17
CA PHE A 141 2.76 -7.69 12.46
C PHE A 141 3.56 -7.18 13.67
N PHE A 142 4.89 -7.26 13.62
CA PHE A 142 5.78 -6.93 14.75
C PHE A 142 6.44 -5.55 14.66
N ARG A 143 6.48 -4.98 13.46
CA ARG A 143 7.07 -3.66 13.15
C ARG A 143 6.48 -3.15 11.84
N ASP A 144 6.59 -1.84 11.64
CA ASP A 144 6.29 -1.24 10.34
C ASP A 144 7.21 -1.81 9.26
N LEU A 145 6.66 -2.00 8.06
CA LEU A 145 7.37 -2.45 6.88
C LEU A 145 7.49 -1.29 5.90
N THR A 146 8.71 -0.96 5.49
CA THR A 146 8.98 0.06 4.48
C THR A 146 9.34 -0.60 3.17
N LEU A 147 8.61 -0.23 2.13
CA LEU A 147 8.76 -0.72 0.77
C LEU A 147 9.18 0.44 -0.13
N THR A 148 10.14 0.19 -0.99
CA THR A 148 10.51 1.09 -2.08
C THR A 148 9.86 0.57 -3.34
N ALA A 149 9.17 1.45 -4.07
CA ALA A 149 8.49 1.09 -5.31
C ALA A 149 8.76 2.15 -6.38
N GLU A 150 8.55 1.77 -7.64
CA GLU A 150 8.70 2.64 -8.79
C GLU A 150 7.42 2.61 -9.62
N ILE A 151 6.85 3.78 -9.89
CA ILE A 151 5.82 3.93 -10.90
C ILE A 151 6.51 4.01 -12.26
N ARG A 152 6.11 3.14 -13.17
CA ARG A 152 6.62 3.06 -14.54
C ARG A 152 5.48 3.32 -15.51
N ILE A 153 5.69 4.26 -16.42
CA ILE A 153 4.71 4.65 -17.41
C ILE A 153 5.33 4.39 -18.78
N SER A 154 4.63 3.68 -19.65
CA SER A 154 5.06 3.43 -21.02
C SER A 154 3.96 3.80 -22.00
N LYS A 155 4.33 4.59 -23.01
CA LYS A 155 3.46 4.97 -24.12
C LYS A 155 4.31 5.23 -25.37
N GLU A 156 3.81 4.80 -26.52
CA GLU A 156 4.49 5.03 -27.80
C GLU A 156 4.74 6.52 -28.06
N ASN A 157 5.95 6.87 -28.49
CA ASN A 157 6.41 8.25 -28.75
C ASN A 157 6.49 9.16 -27.52
N TYR A 158 6.46 8.61 -26.30
CA TYR A 158 6.74 9.36 -25.07
C TYR A 158 8.03 8.87 -24.42
N ASP A 159 8.75 9.80 -23.81
CA ASP A 159 9.88 9.51 -22.95
C ASP A 159 9.50 9.95 -21.53
N ILE A 160 9.36 8.97 -20.63
CA ILE A 160 8.82 9.17 -19.28
C ILE A 160 9.73 8.47 -18.29
N ASP A 161 10.32 9.26 -17.39
CA ASP A 161 11.17 8.75 -16.34
C ASP A 161 10.35 8.02 -15.26
N PRO A 162 10.86 6.90 -14.71
CA PRO A 162 10.23 6.24 -13.57
C PRO A 162 10.18 7.14 -12.34
N ILE A 163 9.09 7.04 -11.57
CA ILE A 163 8.89 7.83 -10.35
C ILE A 163 9.06 6.93 -9.12
N GLY A 164 10.09 7.20 -8.32
CA GLY A 164 10.30 6.49 -7.06
C GLY A 164 9.30 6.92 -5.98
N ILE A 165 8.68 5.96 -5.32
CA ILE A 165 7.80 6.19 -4.16
C ILE A 165 8.20 5.29 -2.98
N THR A 166 7.83 5.72 -1.78
CA THR A 166 8.02 4.94 -0.55
C THR A 166 6.67 4.63 0.09
N ILE A 167 6.42 3.35 0.34
CA ILE A 167 5.21 2.85 0.99
C ILE A 167 5.58 2.31 2.38
N VAL A 168 4.81 2.68 3.40
CA VAL A 168 4.98 2.17 4.76
C VAL A 168 3.70 1.48 5.20
N VAL A 169 3.79 0.16 5.36
CA VAL A 169 2.73 -0.65 5.95
C VAL A 169 2.94 -0.66 7.46
N LYS A 170 2.05 0.04 8.18
CA LYS A 170 2.09 0.13 9.65
C LYS A 170 1.60 -1.15 10.30
N MET A 171 2.02 -1.36 11.55
CA MET A 171 1.52 -2.48 12.36
C MET A 171 0.00 -2.51 12.45
N SER A 172 -0.59 -3.71 12.42
CA SER A 172 -2.04 -3.88 12.64
C SER A 172 -2.43 -3.37 14.02
N GLU A 173 -3.53 -2.62 14.09
CA GLU A 173 -4.01 -1.97 15.32
C GLU A 173 -5.32 -2.57 15.83
N ILE A 174 -5.50 -2.52 17.15
CA ILE A 174 -6.76 -2.79 17.83
C ILE A 174 -7.02 -1.65 18.82
N PHE A 175 -8.14 -0.94 18.65
CA PHE A 175 -8.48 0.27 19.42
C PHE A 175 -7.41 1.37 19.37
N GLY A 176 -6.76 1.58 18.21
CA GLY A 176 -5.70 2.59 18.04
C GLY A 176 -4.39 2.25 18.73
N PHE A 177 -4.20 0.98 19.11
CA PHE A 177 -2.98 0.48 19.74
C PHE A 177 -2.45 -0.74 18.96
N PRO A 178 -1.13 -0.89 18.74
CA PRO A 178 -0.61 -2.01 17.97
C PRO A 178 -0.97 -3.37 18.58
N MET A 179 -1.56 -4.25 17.76
CA MET A 179 -2.12 -5.53 18.19
C MET A 179 -1.07 -6.45 18.83
N PHE A 180 0.16 -6.43 18.34
CA PHE A 180 1.26 -7.21 18.91
C PHE A 180 1.50 -6.87 20.40
N TYR A 181 1.59 -5.58 20.74
CA TYR A 181 1.79 -5.16 22.12
C TYR A 181 0.58 -5.51 23.00
N PHE A 182 -0.63 -5.45 22.45
CA PHE A 182 -1.84 -5.83 23.18
C PHE A 182 -1.81 -7.32 23.58
N ILE A 183 -1.46 -8.20 22.62
CA ILE A 183 -1.32 -9.64 22.86
C ILE A 183 -0.20 -9.91 23.87
N MET A 184 0.92 -9.19 23.79
CA MET A 184 2.02 -9.29 24.76
C MET A 184 1.57 -8.94 26.19
N ILE A 185 0.77 -7.90 26.37
CA ILE A 185 0.26 -7.50 27.69
C ILE A 185 -0.72 -8.56 28.24
N ILE A 186 -1.67 -9.02 27.43
CA ILE A 186 -2.65 -10.04 27.85
C ILE A 186 -1.95 -11.35 28.21
N SER A 187 -1.02 -11.80 27.37
CA SER A 187 -0.26 -13.03 27.62
C SER A 187 0.59 -12.93 28.89
N ALA A 188 1.21 -11.78 29.16
CA ALA A 188 1.94 -11.54 30.41
C ALA A 188 1.02 -11.62 31.65
N ILE A 189 -0.15 -10.98 31.61
CA ILE A 189 -1.14 -11.03 32.70
C ILE A 189 -1.62 -12.46 32.92
N ALA A 190 -1.92 -13.19 31.84
CA ALA A 190 -2.34 -14.58 31.91
C ALA A 190 -1.24 -15.47 32.53
N ALA A 191 0.02 -15.31 32.12
CA ALA A 191 1.15 -16.06 32.66
C ALA A 191 1.33 -15.80 34.17
N VAL A 192 1.24 -14.54 34.61
CA VAL A 192 1.27 -14.20 36.04
C VAL A 192 0.10 -14.84 36.77
N GLY A 193 -1.12 -14.75 36.24
CA GLY A 193 -2.31 -15.37 36.84
C GLY A 193 -2.17 -16.89 37.01
N VAL A 194 -1.73 -17.59 35.95
CA VAL A 194 -1.48 -19.03 35.98
C VAL A 194 -0.39 -19.37 37.00
N SER A 195 0.73 -18.64 37.00
CA SER A 195 1.82 -18.88 37.96
C SER A 195 1.36 -18.75 39.42
N LEU A 196 0.54 -17.73 39.74
CA LEU A 196 0.01 -17.51 41.09
C LEU A 196 -0.99 -18.61 41.50
N VAL A 197 -1.85 -19.06 40.59
CA VAL A 197 -2.79 -20.16 40.85
C VAL A 197 -2.04 -21.47 41.10
N THR A 198 -1.09 -21.81 40.23
CA THR A 198 -0.26 -23.02 40.38
C THR A 198 0.56 -22.96 41.67
N TYR A 199 1.18 -21.82 41.98
CA TYR A 199 1.90 -21.60 43.24
C TYR A 199 0.99 -21.82 44.46
N ARG A 200 -0.21 -21.21 44.47
CA ARG A 200 -1.20 -21.40 45.56
C ARG A 200 -1.65 -22.86 45.66
N GLN A 201 -1.86 -23.55 44.54
CA GLN A 201 -2.29 -24.95 44.54
C GLN A 201 -1.20 -25.88 45.08
N VAL A 202 0.07 -25.65 44.73
CA VAL A 202 1.23 -26.36 45.29
C VAL A 202 1.35 -26.10 46.80
N GLN A 203 1.26 -24.85 47.23
CA GLN A 203 1.27 -24.49 48.66
C GLN A 203 0.13 -25.18 49.42
N ARG A 204 -1.10 -25.23 48.85
CA ARG A 204 -2.23 -25.96 49.45
C ARG A 204 -2.02 -27.47 49.53
N ARG A 205 -1.26 -28.08 48.61
CA ARG A 205 -0.92 -29.52 48.65
C ARG A 205 0.10 -29.84 49.74
N LYS A 206 0.97 -28.89 50.10
CA LYS A 206 1.94 -29.04 51.21
C LYS A 206 1.29 -29.00 52.59
N ILE A 207 0.08 -28.43 52.72
CA ILE A 207 -0.67 -28.41 53.97
C ILE A 207 -1.27 -29.79 54.23
N PRO A 208 -1.05 -30.42 55.41
CA PRO A 208 -1.66 -31.70 55.75
C PRO A 208 -3.19 -31.70 55.59
N LYS A 209 -3.77 -32.80 55.10
CA LYS A 209 -5.22 -32.92 54.83
C LYS A 209 -6.08 -32.53 56.05
N PHE A 210 -5.63 -32.85 57.27
CA PHE A 210 -6.25 -32.44 58.52
C PHE A 210 -6.38 -30.94 58.67
N VAL A 211 -5.28 -30.21 58.54
CA VAL A 211 -5.28 -28.75 58.68
C VAL A 211 -6.15 -28.09 57.60
N ARG A 212 -6.19 -28.67 56.40
CA ARG A 212 -7.04 -28.19 55.31
C ARG A 212 -8.53 -28.35 55.61
N LYS A 213 -8.97 -29.54 56.07
CA LYS A 213 -10.37 -29.79 56.46
C LYS A 213 -10.81 -28.87 57.60
N VAL A 214 -9.97 -28.69 58.63
CA VAL A 214 -10.27 -27.79 59.76
C VAL A 214 -10.40 -26.34 59.29
N ARG A 215 -9.53 -25.87 58.39
CA ARG A 215 -9.62 -24.52 57.81
C ARG A 215 -10.87 -24.32 56.95
N GLU A 216 -11.25 -25.32 56.15
CA GLU A 216 -12.48 -25.27 55.33
C GLU A 216 -13.73 -25.25 56.22
N MET A 217 -13.75 -26.08 57.27
CA MET A 217 -14.82 -26.11 58.26
C MET A 217 -14.93 -24.76 59.00
N GLN A 218 -13.81 -24.17 59.43
CA GLN A 218 -13.78 -22.83 60.02
C GLN A 218 -14.30 -21.75 59.05
N LYS A 219 -13.96 -21.86 57.75
CA LYS A 219 -14.45 -20.92 56.73
C LYS A 219 -15.96 -21.04 56.54
N ASN A 220 -16.50 -22.25 56.48
CA ASN A 220 -17.95 -22.48 56.34
C ASN A 220 -18.72 -21.97 57.56
N ILE A 221 -18.20 -22.19 58.78
CA ILE A 221 -18.76 -21.63 60.01
C ILE A 221 -18.78 -20.10 59.97
N LYS A 222 -17.67 -19.45 59.56
CA LYS A 222 -17.61 -17.99 59.41
C LYS A 222 -18.55 -17.46 58.33
N GLY A 223 -18.76 -18.24 57.27
CA GLY A 223 -19.68 -17.91 56.18
C GLY A 223 -21.14 -18.26 56.43
N GLY A 224 -21.48 -18.84 57.59
CA GLY A 224 -22.85 -19.29 57.91
C GLY A 224 -23.35 -20.45 57.05
N GLN A 225 -22.45 -21.23 56.43
CA GLN A 225 -22.79 -22.36 55.57
C GLN A 225 -22.87 -23.66 56.37
N SER A 226 -23.73 -24.61 55.92
CA SER A 226 -23.80 -25.94 56.51
C SER A 226 -22.49 -26.71 56.33
N ILE A 227 -22.16 -27.57 57.29
CA ILE A 227 -20.91 -28.35 57.29
C ILE A 227 -21.20 -29.72 56.64
N PRO A 228 -20.66 -30.02 55.45
CA PRO A 228 -20.84 -31.33 54.82
C PRO A 228 -20.06 -32.43 55.56
N ASP A 229 -20.63 -33.64 55.59
CA ASP A 229 -20.05 -34.81 56.27
C ASP A 229 -18.64 -35.16 55.80
N SER A 230 -18.29 -34.82 54.55
CA SER A 230 -16.94 -35.00 54.01
C SER A 230 -15.84 -34.23 54.77
N LEU A 231 -16.21 -33.17 55.50
CA LEU A 231 -15.31 -32.38 56.35
C LEU A 231 -15.24 -32.89 57.79
N LEU A 232 -16.22 -33.70 58.22
CA LEU A 232 -16.21 -34.32 59.53
C LEU A 232 -15.18 -35.45 59.58
N TYR A 233 -14.55 -35.61 60.74
CA TYR A 233 -13.70 -36.77 61.00
C TYR A 233 -14.58 -37.88 61.55
N PRO A 234 -14.50 -39.10 60.98
CA PRO A 234 -15.23 -40.25 61.51
C PRO A 234 -14.79 -40.52 62.95
N SER A 235 -15.70 -41.04 63.75
CA SER A 235 -15.38 -41.43 65.12
C SER A 235 -14.34 -42.57 65.15
N LYS A 236 -13.70 -42.79 66.30
CA LYS A 236 -12.75 -43.90 66.46
C LYS A 236 -13.40 -45.25 66.09
N GLU A 237 -14.65 -45.45 66.45
CA GLU A 237 -15.43 -46.66 66.17
C GLU A 237 -15.71 -46.81 64.67
N GLU A 238 -16.16 -45.75 63.99
CA GLU A 238 -16.38 -45.77 62.53
C GLU A 238 -15.09 -46.02 61.74
N TYR A 239 -13.96 -45.47 62.21
CA TYR A 239 -12.66 -45.70 61.58
C TYR A 239 -12.19 -47.14 61.76
N MET A 240 -12.39 -47.73 62.95
CA MET A 240 -12.05 -49.12 63.25
C MET A 240 -12.92 -50.11 62.45
N VAL A 241 -14.22 -49.84 62.31
CA VAL A 241 -15.12 -50.63 61.46
C VAL A 241 -14.70 -50.57 59.99
N LYS A 242 -14.19 -49.44 59.51
CA LYS A 242 -13.74 -49.32 58.12
C LYS A 242 -12.37 -49.99 57.84
N LEU A 243 -11.53 -50.14 58.86
CA LEU A 243 -10.18 -50.71 58.73
C LEU A 243 -10.11 -52.20 59.06
N PHE A 244 -11.02 -52.68 59.92
CA PHE A 244 -11.06 -54.04 60.46
C PHE A 244 -12.43 -54.71 60.31
N GLY A 245 -13.42 -54.04 59.71
CA GLY A 245 -14.72 -54.62 59.37
C GLY A 245 -14.68 -55.21 57.97
N ASP A 246 -13.94 -56.30 57.84
CA ASP A 246 -14.28 -57.48 57.03
C ASP A 246 -14.03 -58.70 57.95
#